data_AF-M2RYG2-F1
#
_entry.id   AF-M2RYG2-F1
#
_cell.length_a   1.000
_cell.length_b   1.000
_cell.length_c   1.000
_cell.angle_alpha   90.00
_cell.angle_beta   90.00
_cell.angle_gamma   90.00
#
_symmetry.space_group_name_H-M   'P 1'
#
loop_
_entity.id
_entity.type
_entity.pdbx_description
1 polymer ?
#
loop_
_entity_poly.entity_id
_entity_poly.type
_entity_poly.pdbx_seq_one_letter_code
_entity_poly.pdbx_strand_id
1 'polypeptide(L)' 'KVLCMGVAVGNVKLTEDQLVANIERSISFLVSLLKKGWQNIKCLYIKSSMGAPIKIY' A
#
# COMPACT_ATOMS: atom_id res chain seq x y z
N LYS A 1 -5.39 7.87 -17.74
CA LYS A 1 -5.08 6.42 -17.57
C LYS A 1 -4.77 6.21 -16.09
N VAL A 2 -5.64 5.54 -15.33
CA VAL A 2 -5.43 5.34 -13.89
C VAL A 2 -4.44 4.19 -13.72
N LEU A 3 -3.31 4.44 -13.08
CA LEU A 3 -2.30 3.44 -12.79
C LEU A 3 -2.67 2.81 -11.44
N CYS A 4 -3.22 1.60 -11.48
CA CYS A 4 -3.42 0.79 -10.28
C CYS A 4 -2.16 -0.07 -10.09
N MET A 5 -1.33 0.30 -9.12
CA MET A 5 -0.15 -0.49 -8.73
C MET A 5 -0.43 -1.21 -7.41
N GLY A 6 -0.07 -2.50 -7.35
CA GLY A 6 -0.22 -3.32 -6.15
C GLY A 6 1.14 -3.86 -5.72
N VAL A 7 1.40 -3.82 -4.40
CA VAL A 7 2.60 -4.40 -3.78
C VAL A 7 2.16 -5.33 -2.66
N ALA A 8 2.77 -6.51 -2.59
CA ALA A 8 2.54 -7.44 -1.50
C ALA A 8 3.31 -6.99 -0.25
N VAL A 9 2.58 -6.67 0.82
CA VAL A 9 3.12 -6.14 2.09
C VAL A 9 3.39 -7.21 3.15
N GLY A 10 2.81 -8.41 3.02
CA GLY A 10 3.05 -9.48 4.01
C GLY A 10 2.21 -10.75 3.85
N ASN A 11 2.45 -11.71 4.76
CA ASN A 11 1.74 -12.98 4.88
C ASN A 11 1.33 -13.26 6.34
N VAL A 12 0.53 -14.31 6.57
CA VAL A 12 -0.06 -14.68 7.88
C VAL A 12 0.98 -15.06 8.95
N LYS A 13 2.24 -15.31 8.57
CA LYS A 13 3.31 -15.66 9.52
C LYS A 13 4.09 -14.44 10.05
N LEU A 14 3.82 -13.24 9.53
CA LEU A 14 4.45 -12.01 9.99
C LEU A 14 3.73 -11.46 11.22
N THR A 15 4.48 -10.81 12.09
CA THR A 15 3.91 -10.07 13.23
C THR A 15 3.28 -8.75 12.78
N GLU A 16 2.37 -8.23 13.59
CA GLU A 16 1.63 -7.00 13.30
C GLU A 16 2.57 -5.79 13.12
N ASP A 17 3.60 -5.66 13.98
CA ASP A 17 4.60 -4.58 13.86
C ASP A 17 5.38 -4.62 12.54
N GLN A 18 5.75 -5.83 12.09
CA GLN A 18 6.43 -6.01 10.82
C GLN A 18 5.52 -5.68 9.63
N LEU A 19 4.23 -6.01 9.74
CA LEU A 19 3.23 -5.66 8.75
C LEU A 19 3.05 -4.15 8.63
N VAL A 20 2.94 -3.42 9.74
CA VAL A 20 2.83 -1.95 9.73
C VAL A 20 4.08 -1.33 9.10
N ALA A 21 5.27 -1.75 9.52
CA ALA A 21 6.53 -1.26 8.95
C ALA A 21 6.64 -1.54 7.44
N ASN A 22 6.18 -2.71 6.98
CA ASN A 22 6.18 -3.05 5.56
C ASN A 22 5.17 -2.20 4.77
N ILE A 23 4.00 -1.90 5.35
CA ILE A 23 2.98 -1.04 4.73
C ILE A 23 3.54 0.36 4.53
N GLU A 24 4.11 0.97 5.56
CA GLU A 24 4.71 2.30 5.48
C GLU A 24 5.82 2.36 4.44
N ARG A 25 6.74 1.39 4.48
CA ARG A 25 7.85 1.30 3.52
C ARG A 25 7.36 1.12 2.08
N SER A 26 6.33 0.31 1.86
CA SER A 26 5.75 0.09 0.53
C SER A 26 5.05 1.33 -0.01
N ILE A 27 4.37 2.09 0.85
CA ILE A 27 3.77 3.38 0.47
C ILE A 27 4.85 4.38 0.09
N SER A 28 5.91 4.53 0.89
CA SER A 28 7.02 5.44 0.58
C SER A 28 7.74 5.09 -0.73
N PHE A 29 7.91 3.80 -1.02
CA PHE A 29 8.47 3.33 -2.29
C PHE A 29 7.55 3.65 -3.47
N LEU A 30 6.24 3.44 -3.33
CA LEU A 30 5.28 3.77 -4.40
C LEU A 30 5.22 5.28 -4.69
N VAL A 31 5.32 6.11 -3.66
CA VAL A 31 5.36 7.57 -3.80
C VAL A 31 6.61 8.02 -4.56
N SER A 32 7.77 7.41 -4.30
CA SER A 32 9.04 7.81 -4.92
C SER A 32 9.12 7.50 -6.43
N LEU A 33 8.37 6.50 -6.90
CA LEU A 33 8.25 6.18 -8.33
C LEU A 33 7.40 7.18 -9.12
N LEU A 34 6.59 8.00 -8.43
CA LEU A 34 5.69 8.97 -9.06
C LEU A 34 6.38 10.33 -9.18
N LYS A 35 6.46 10.87 -10.40
CA LYS A 35 7.08 12.18 -10.70
C LYS A 35 6.50 13.37 -9.90
N LYS A 36 5.26 13.28 -9.41
CA LYS A 36 4.60 14.28 -8.54
C LYS A 36 4.26 13.75 -7.14
N GLY A 37 4.78 12.58 -6.77
CA GLY A 37 4.55 11.95 -5.46
C GLY A 37 3.07 11.84 -5.09
N TRP A 38 2.73 12.35 -3.90
CA TRP A 38 1.39 12.31 -3.29
C TRP A 38 0.29 12.99 -4.10
N GLN A 39 0.61 13.99 -4.94
CA GLN A 39 -0.40 14.64 -5.79
C GLN A 39 -0.99 13.71 -6.85
N ASN A 40 -0.26 12.65 -7.23
CA ASN A 40 -0.74 11.65 -8.17
C ASN A 40 -1.51 10.50 -7.49
N ILE A 41 -1.60 10.50 -6.15
CA ILE A 41 -2.28 9.46 -5.38
C ILE A 41 -3.68 9.95 -5.02
N LYS A 42 -4.70 9.38 -5.68
CA LYS A 42 -6.11 9.73 -5.42
C LYS A 42 -6.73 8.89 -4.30
N CYS A 43 -6.45 7.59 -4.27
CA CYS A 43 -6.92 6.69 -3.22
C CYS A 43 -5.87 5.61 -2.92
N LEU A 44 -5.81 5.17 -1.66
CA LEU A 44 -5.01 4.02 -1.21
C LEU A 44 -5.91 2.99 -0.53
N TYR A 45 -5.78 1.73 -0.95
CA TYR A 45 -6.55 0.61 -0.42
C TYR A 45 -5.63 -0.49 0.11
N ILE A 46 -5.86 -0.92 1.35
CA ILE A 46 -5.28 -2.16 1.87
C ILE A 46 -6.27 -3.28 1.59
N LYS A 47 -5.78 -4.33 0.92
CA LYS A 47 -6.52 -5.56 0.70
C LYS A 47 -5.87 -6.69 1.46
N SER A 48 -6.65 -7.34 2.31
CA SER A 48 -6.35 -8.66 2.86
C SER A 48 -6.80 -9.76 1.88
N SER A 49 -6.17 -10.93 1.92
CA SER A 49 -6.46 -12.04 0.99
C SER A 49 -7.93 -12.48 0.93
N MET A 50 -8.65 -12.37 2.05
CA MET A 50 -10.04 -12.86 2.20
C MET A 50 -11.00 -11.79 2.72
N GLY A 51 -10.54 -10.56 2.94
CA GLY A 51 -11.32 -9.50 3.59
C GLY A 51 -11.64 -8.33 2.64
N ALA A 52 -12.61 -7.52 3.04
CA ALA A 52 -13.00 -6.33 2.29
C ALA A 52 -11.85 -5.31 2.22
N PRO A 53 -11.70 -4.59 1.10
CA PRO A 53 -10.71 -3.53 0.97
C PRO A 53 -10.97 -2.40 1.96
N ILE A 54 -9.97 -2.05 2.76
CA ILE A 54 -10.01 -0.90 3.67
C ILE A 54 -9.37 0.29 2.98
N LYS A 55 -10.11 1.40 2.90
CA LYS A 55 -9.63 2.65 2.31
C LYS A 55 -8.90 3.47 3.37
N ILE A 56 -7.63 3.80 3.14
CA ILE A 56 -6.85 4.67 4.05
C ILE A 56 -6.98 6.15 3.63
N TYR A 57 -7.05 6.41 2.31
CA TYR A 57 -7.11 7.76 1.73
C TYR A 57 -7.92 7.73 0.44
#